data_AF-A0A8S3QBR4-F1
#
_entry.id   AF-A0A8S3QBR4-F1
#
_cell.length_a   1.000
_cell.length_b   1.000
_cell.length_c   1.000
_cell.angle_alpha   90.00
_cell.angle_beta   90.00
_cell.angle_gamma   90.00
#
_symmetry.space_group_name_H-M   'P 1'
#
loop_
_entity.id
_entity.type
_entity.pdbx_description
1 polymer ?
#
loop_
_entity_poly.entity_id
_entity_poly.type
_entity_poly.pdbx_seq_one_letter_code
_entity_poly.pdbx_strand_id
1 'polypeptide(L)'
;MTYQDFKCAWYAFLDLLDINYENSFQCPHCGPDPDTVVMDATSVAFRKELISWKSLFTDEKHDSKPCDTFDPDRVRERTFFSRMVRKFFTDYLKPSRGISNDEKEKMFNLIKAENQRSSILDLISYIFDDSMVRGERLFAKDIWRDLLKSLSSSYPACGFFPPSEDFFDFLHGALSCKENLLNNDVSCLKSKFPFETFQNCLDFFQQKTFDPFLKETCPSETPDEEDGLAFFPQLPKQRKRGFFVADKKGSKSKEDFCSKFSKGHPSLLPGVFTMFCPHGVCYGFQVMKLHESPDVPFTLLRTRFTRAPKLVIYDNACSLHAYCLNRDPVFFSNTTFRVDALHFKNHKACGPGYELKRYPQHVHLNSQVVEQANSRLQRIKGSLSYMTQTNFIKHCKLYVWGQNEAVLSKL
;
A
#
# COMPACT_ATOMS: atom_id res chain seq x y z
N MET A 1 -42.59 -5.94 -28.87
CA MET A 1 -41.39 -5.30 -28.30
C MET A 1 -40.22 -6.26 -28.49
N THR A 2 -39.22 -5.87 -29.27
CA THR A 2 -38.01 -6.66 -29.48
C THR A 2 -37.05 -6.52 -28.29
N TYR A 3 -36.04 -7.39 -28.18
CA TYR A 3 -34.97 -7.23 -27.19
C TYR A 3 -34.24 -5.89 -27.33
N GLN A 4 -34.06 -5.42 -28.57
CA GLN A 4 -33.41 -4.14 -28.84
C GLN A 4 -34.28 -2.97 -28.36
N ASP A 5 -35.60 -3.02 -28.58
CA ASP A 5 -36.53 -2.00 -28.07
C ASP A 5 -36.50 -1.95 -26.54
N PHE A 6 -36.55 -3.12 -25.88
CA PHE A 6 -36.46 -3.21 -24.42
C PHE A 6 -35.13 -2.63 -23.91
N LYS A 7 -34.02 -2.98 -24.56
CA LYS A 7 -32.69 -2.48 -24.21
C LYS A 7 -32.61 -0.96 -24.33
N CYS A 8 -33.09 -0.39 -25.45
CA CYS A 8 -33.13 1.05 -25.66
C CYS A 8 -34.02 1.75 -24.62
N ALA A 9 -35.21 1.21 -24.37
CA ALA A 9 -36.12 1.73 -23.36
C ALA A 9 -35.52 1.68 -21.95
N TRP A 10 -34.84 0.59 -21.59
CA TRP A 10 -34.17 0.45 -20.30
C TRP A 10 -33.08 1.50 -20.08
N TYR A 11 -32.20 1.71 -21.06
CA TYR A 11 -31.15 2.72 -20.92
C TYR A 11 -31.70 4.14 -20.97
N ALA A 12 -32.74 4.40 -21.77
CA ALA A 12 -33.43 5.69 -21.74
C ALA A 12 -34.08 5.93 -20.37
N PHE A 13 -34.70 4.92 -19.77
CA PHE A 13 -35.22 5.00 -18.41
C PHE A 13 -34.11 5.31 -17.41
N LEU A 14 -32.98 4.61 -17.46
CA LEU A 14 -31.84 4.88 -16.57
C LEU A 14 -31.31 6.32 -16.71
N ASP A 15 -31.31 6.87 -17.92
CA ASP A 15 -30.86 8.24 -18.20
C ASP A 15 -31.87 9.31 -17.73
N LEU A 16 -33.14 8.93 -17.55
CA LEU A 16 -34.21 9.79 -17.03
C LEU A 16 -34.36 9.71 -15.51
N LEU A 17 -33.64 8.81 -14.83
CA LEU A 17 -33.67 8.73 -13.38
C LEU A 17 -33.00 9.98 -12.79
N ASP A 18 -33.77 10.76 -12.03
CA ASP A 18 -33.28 11.90 -11.26
C ASP A 18 -32.57 11.42 -9.98
N ILE A 19 -31.35 10.90 -10.16
CA ILE A 19 -30.51 10.39 -9.08
C ILE A 19 -29.49 11.44 -8.68
N ASN A 20 -29.55 11.84 -7.40
CA ASN A 20 -28.54 12.71 -6.81
C ASN A 20 -27.28 11.89 -6.42
N TYR A 21 -26.40 11.69 -7.39
CA TYR A 21 -25.13 11.01 -7.19
C TYR A 21 -24.15 11.77 -6.30
N GLU A 22 -24.29 13.08 -6.15
CA GLU A 22 -23.37 13.88 -5.35
C GLU A 22 -23.60 13.63 -3.86
N ASN A 23 -24.82 13.86 -3.37
CA ASN A 23 -25.14 13.73 -1.96
C ASN A 23 -25.09 12.27 -1.48
N SER A 24 -25.44 11.32 -2.34
CA SER A 24 -25.53 9.90 -1.97
C SER A 24 -24.16 9.22 -1.86
N PHE A 25 -23.06 9.90 -2.23
CA PHE A 25 -21.69 9.36 -2.18
C PHE A 25 -20.82 10.10 -1.16
N GLN A 26 -21.45 10.92 -0.30
CA GLN A 26 -20.80 11.60 0.80
C GLN A 26 -21.31 11.03 2.12
N CYS A 27 -20.41 10.59 2.99
CA CYS A 27 -20.80 10.21 4.34
C CYS A 27 -21.07 11.47 5.18
N PRO A 28 -22.20 11.57 5.92
CA PRO A 28 -22.48 12.73 6.77
C PRO A 28 -21.48 12.87 7.91
N HIS A 29 -20.86 11.77 8.37
CA HIS A 29 -19.85 11.79 9.42
C HIS A 29 -18.42 12.09 8.91
N CYS A 30 -18.08 11.64 7.70
CA CYS A 30 -16.72 11.79 7.17
C CYS A 30 -16.57 12.98 6.22
N GLY A 31 -17.66 13.51 5.67
CA GLY A 31 -17.61 14.56 4.64
C GLY A 31 -17.05 14.05 3.30
N PRO A 32 -16.61 14.95 2.41
CA PRO A 32 -16.12 14.58 1.07
C PRO A 32 -14.70 13.99 1.09
N ASP A 33 -13.89 14.28 2.10
CA ASP A 33 -12.49 13.85 2.21
C ASP A 33 -12.28 12.99 3.49
N PRO A 34 -12.56 11.67 3.42
CA PRO A 34 -12.57 10.81 4.61
C PRO A 34 -11.16 10.53 5.16
N ASP A 35 -10.98 10.74 6.47
CA ASP A 35 -9.72 10.45 7.17
C ASP A 35 -9.38 8.96 7.24
N THR A 36 -10.38 8.08 7.12
CA THR A 36 -10.20 6.63 7.10
C THR A 36 -10.90 6.05 5.88
N VAL A 37 -10.15 5.25 5.12
CA VAL A 37 -10.67 4.54 3.94
C VAL A 37 -10.43 3.04 4.07
N VAL A 38 -11.43 2.27 3.64
CA VAL A 38 -11.37 0.82 3.49
C VAL A 38 -11.52 0.52 2.00
N MET A 39 -10.59 -0.23 1.46
CA MET A 39 -10.44 -0.44 0.02
C MET A 39 -10.30 -1.92 -0.29
N ASP A 40 -10.88 -2.37 -1.41
CA ASP A 40 -10.68 -3.71 -1.94
C ASP A 40 -11.11 -3.78 -3.42
N ALA A 41 -10.59 -4.78 -4.11
CA ALA A 41 -11.01 -5.16 -5.44
C ALA A 41 -12.08 -6.25 -5.42
N THR A 42 -13.04 -6.16 -6.34
CA THR A 42 -14.04 -7.19 -6.57
C THR A 42 -14.03 -7.62 -8.03
N SER A 43 -14.15 -8.93 -8.29
CA SER A 43 -14.13 -9.50 -9.65
C SER A 43 -15.46 -9.29 -10.40
N VAL A 44 -15.94 -8.06 -10.44
CA VAL A 44 -17.06 -7.58 -11.26
C VAL A 44 -16.46 -6.82 -12.44
N ALA A 45 -16.69 -7.28 -13.66
CA ALA A 45 -16.00 -6.77 -14.84
C ALA A 45 -16.83 -7.00 -16.09
N PHE A 46 -16.40 -6.37 -17.19
CA PHE A 46 -16.89 -6.61 -18.54
C PHE A 46 -15.75 -7.09 -19.44
N ARG A 47 -16.10 -7.52 -20.66
CA ARG A 47 -15.12 -8.04 -21.63
C ARG A 47 -14.12 -6.98 -22.06
N LYS A 48 -12.84 -7.36 -22.13
CA LYS A 48 -11.74 -6.48 -22.56
C LYS A 48 -11.98 -5.87 -23.95
N GLU A 49 -12.67 -6.58 -24.85
CA GLU A 49 -13.01 -6.12 -26.19
C GLU A 49 -14.06 -5.00 -26.24
N LEU A 50 -14.79 -4.79 -25.14
CA LEU A 50 -15.90 -3.82 -25.06
C LEU A 50 -15.50 -2.50 -24.37
N ILE A 51 -14.22 -2.36 -24.04
CA ILE A 51 -13.63 -1.11 -23.54
C ILE A 51 -13.52 -0.12 -24.70
N SER A 52 -13.75 1.17 -24.42
CA SER A 52 -13.57 2.21 -25.42
C SER A 52 -12.10 2.41 -25.73
N TRP A 53 -11.80 2.75 -26.98
CA TRP A 53 -10.44 3.07 -27.42
C TRP A 53 -9.85 4.22 -26.59
N LYS A 54 -10.62 5.29 -26.31
CA LYS A 54 -10.16 6.40 -25.46
C LYS A 54 -9.74 5.93 -24.06
N SER A 55 -10.47 4.99 -23.46
CA SER A 55 -10.13 4.43 -22.14
C SER A 55 -8.95 3.45 -22.16
N LEU A 56 -8.64 2.82 -23.29
CA LEU A 56 -7.44 1.96 -23.40
C LEU A 56 -6.15 2.77 -23.38
N PHE A 57 -6.14 3.92 -24.05
CA PHE A 57 -4.93 4.72 -24.28
C PHE A 57 -4.78 5.93 -23.35
N THR A 58 -5.74 6.17 -22.45
CA THR A 58 -5.66 7.28 -21.45
C THR A 58 -4.53 7.11 -20.43
N ASP A 59 -3.93 5.93 -20.35
CA ASP A 59 -2.73 5.68 -19.52
C ASP A 59 -1.42 6.00 -20.26
N GLU A 60 -1.46 6.53 -21.49
CA GLU A 60 -0.25 7.04 -22.15
C GLU A 60 0.28 8.22 -21.35
N LYS A 61 1.25 7.89 -20.48
CA LYS A 61 1.97 8.73 -19.53
C LYS A 61 2.51 9.97 -20.23
N HIS A 62 1.70 11.03 -20.30
CA HIS A 62 2.00 12.28 -20.98
C HIS A 62 2.97 13.19 -20.23
N ASP A 63 3.57 12.72 -19.14
CA ASP A 63 4.70 13.42 -18.52
C ASP A 63 5.97 13.08 -19.31
N SER A 64 6.47 14.06 -20.07
CA SER A 64 7.71 13.95 -20.84
C SER A 64 8.95 13.67 -19.95
N LYS A 65 8.82 13.86 -18.63
CA LYS A 65 9.87 13.57 -17.63
C LYS A 65 9.29 12.84 -16.42
N PRO A 66 9.96 11.78 -15.92
CA PRO A 66 9.53 11.09 -14.71
C PRO A 66 9.68 11.96 -13.47
N CYS A 67 8.74 11.83 -12.52
CA CYS A 67 8.77 12.45 -11.20
C CYS A 67 9.93 11.91 -10.36
N ASP A 68 10.21 10.61 -10.47
CA ASP A 68 11.46 10.02 -10.03
C ASP A 68 12.46 10.05 -11.19
N THR A 69 13.38 11.01 -11.20
CA THR A 69 14.63 10.77 -11.93
C THR A 69 15.25 9.53 -11.30
N PHE A 70 15.11 8.38 -11.98
CA PHE A 70 15.64 7.09 -11.52
C PHE A 70 17.15 7.15 -11.64
N ASP A 71 17.73 7.84 -10.68
CA ASP A 71 19.12 7.72 -10.35
C ASP A 71 19.28 6.39 -9.59
N PRO A 72 20.04 5.41 -10.10
CA PRO A 72 20.41 4.23 -9.35
C PRO A 72 20.95 4.57 -7.94
N ASP A 73 21.56 5.74 -7.79
CA ASP A 73 22.04 6.23 -6.49
C ASP A 73 20.89 6.67 -5.57
N ARG A 74 19.76 7.19 -6.07
CA ARG A 74 18.55 7.46 -5.26
C ARG A 74 17.93 6.21 -4.63
N VAL A 75 18.05 5.04 -5.26
CA VAL A 75 17.58 3.77 -4.64
C VAL A 75 18.46 3.39 -3.44
N ARG A 76 19.77 3.70 -3.50
CA ARG A 76 20.68 3.57 -2.34
C ARG A 76 20.39 4.63 -1.27
N GLU A 77 19.90 5.80 -1.66
CA GLU A 77 19.45 6.83 -0.70
C GLU A 77 18.21 6.37 0.08
N ARG A 78 17.27 5.68 -0.58
CA ARG A 78 15.98 5.28 -0.02
C ARG A 78 15.94 3.87 0.58
N THR A 79 17.09 3.24 0.84
CA THR A 79 17.18 1.89 1.41
C THR A 79 18.33 1.83 2.42
N PHE A 80 18.22 1.01 3.47
CA PHE A 80 19.34 0.86 4.43
C PHE A 80 20.54 0.20 3.78
N PHE A 81 20.30 -0.82 2.97
CA PHE A 81 21.32 -1.62 2.32
C PHE A 81 20.89 -2.02 0.91
N SER A 82 21.85 -2.43 0.08
CA SER A 82 21.57 -2.89 -1.27
C SER A 82 20.65 -4.11 -1.30
N ARG A 83 20.09 -4.36 -2.49
CA ARG A 83 19.23 -5.51 -2.74
C ARG A 83 19.91 -6.83 -2.33
N MET A 84 21.21 -6.97 -2.53
CA MET A 84 21.92 -8.21 -2.23
C MET A 84 22.04 -8.42 -0.71
N VAL A 85 22.44 -7.39 0.04
CA VAL A 85 22.51 -7.43 1.52
C VAL A 85 21.15 -7.75 2.12
N ARG A 86 20.07 -7.10 1.67
CA ARG A 86 18.71 -7.37 2.16
C ARG A 86 18.24 -8.79 1.88
N LYS A 87 18.65 -9.37 0.75
CA LYS A 87 18.39 -10.77 0.43
C LYS A 87 19.10 -11.69 1.43
N PHE A 88 20.36 -11.40 1.77
CA PHE A 88 21.08 -12.16 2.79
C PHE A 88 20.43 -12.06 4.17
N PHE A 89 19.99 -10.87 4.61
CA PHE A 89 19.22 -10.75 5.86
C PHE A 89 17.92 -11.55 5.82
N THR A 90 17.20 -11.52 4.69
CA THR A 90 15.98 -12.31 4.51
C THR A 90 16.26 -13.81 4.59
N ASP A 91 17.35 -14.28 3.98
CA ASP A 91 17.77 -15.69 4.01
C ASP A 91 18.27 -16.11 5.40
N TYR A 92 18.99 -15.23 6.10
CA TYR A 92 19.45 -15.41 7.49
C TYR A 92 18.28 -15.59 8.48
N LEU A 93 17.15 -14.95 8.20
CA LEU A 93 15.91 -15.07 8.97
C LEU A 93 15.07 -16.32 8.64
N LYS A 94 15.32 -16.99 7.50
CA LYS A 94 14.54 -18.16 7.06
C LYS A 94 15.00 -19.41 7.82
N PRO A 95 14.14 -20.06 8.62
CA PRO A 95 14.48 -21.29 9.34
C PRO A 95 14.87 -22.45 8.41
N SER A 96 14.41 -22.40 7.15
CA SER A 96 14.67 -23.44 6.14
C SER A 96 16.00 -23.27 5.39
N ARG A 97 16.65 -22.10 5.47
CA ARG A 97 17.81 -21.78 4.64
C ARG A 97 19.01 -21.31 5.46
N GLY A 98 18.84 -20.28 6.30
CA GLY A 98 19.95 -19.58 6.93
C GLY A 98 20.94 -19.01 5.91
N ILE A 99 22.17 -18.74 6.36
CA ILE A 99 23.30 -18.34 5.51
C ILE A 99 24.55 -19.17 5.81
N SER A 100 25.44 -19.37 4.84
CA SER A 100 26.77 -19.96 5.08
C SER A 100 27.77 -18.92 5.63
N ASN A 101 28.93 -19.39 6.10
CA ASN A 101 30.03 -18.49 6.50
C ASN A 101 30.55 -17.65 5.32
N ASP A 102 30.62 -18.22 4.11
CA ASP A 102 30.98 -17.48 2.89
C ASP A 102 29.93 -16.41 2.53
N GLU A 103 28.64 -16.72 2.68
CA GLU A 103 27.56 -15.73 2.50
C GLU A 103 27.62 -14.62 3.58
N LYS A 104 27.97 -14.97 4.84
CA LYS A 104 28.22 -14.01 5.92
C LYS A 104 29.36 -13.06 5.56
N GLU A 105 30.51 -13.57 5.14
CA GLU A 105 31.67 -12.74 4.76
C GLU A 105 31.37 -11.85 3.57
N LYS A 106 30.70 -12.38 2.53
CA LYS A 106 30.26 -11.61 1.37
C LYS A 106 29.34 -10.47 1.79
N MET A 107 28.34 -10.75 2.63
CA MET A 107 27.43 -9.74 3.14
C MET A 107 28.18 -8.67 3.95
N PHE A 108 29.12 -9.05 4.82
CA PHE A 108 29.90 -8.12 5.62
C PHE A 108 30.76 -7.19 4.75
N ASN A 109 31.40 -7.73 3.71
CA ASN A 109 32.18 -6.96 2.74
C ASN A 109 31.31 -5.99 1.93
N LEU A 110 30.10 -6.40 1.53
CA LEU A 110 29.14 -5.52 0.86
C LEU A 110 28.69 -4.37 1.78
N ILE A 111 28.36 -4.67 3.04
CA ILE A 111 27.98 -3.63 4.01
C ILE A 111 29.14 -2.65 4.22
N LYS A 112 30.37 -3.14 4.33
CA LYS A 112 31.58 -2.30 4.47
C LYS A 112 31.83 -1.42 3.25
N ALA A 113 31.55 -1.92 2.05
CA ALA A 113 31.69 -1.15 0.81
C ALA A 113 30.57 -0.12 0.63
N GLU A 114 29.35 -0.43 1.09
CA GLU A 114 28.16 0.43 0.94
C GLU A 114 27.99 1.45 2.07
N ASN A 115 28.54 1.18 3.26
CA ASN A 115 28.38 2.01 4.45
C ASN A 115 29.74 2.29 5.10
N GLN A 116 30.10 3.58 5.16
CA GLN A 116 31.36 4.03 5.74
C GLN A 116 31.32 4.16 7.27
N ARG A 117 30.17 3.93 7.92
CA ARG A 117 30.02 4.05 9.37
C ARG A 117 30.41 2.75 10.07
N SER A 118 31.41 2.82 10.96
CA SER A 118 31.85 1.68 11.79
C SER A 118 30.73 1.14 12.68
N SER A 119 29.88 2.01 13.23
CA SER A 119 28.82 1.61 14.16
C SER A 119 27.84 0.57 13.59
N ILE A 120 27.51 0.67 12.30
CA ILE A 120 26.64 -0.31 11.64
C ILE A 120 27.35 -1.65 11.46
N LEU A 121 28.65 -1.64 11.15
CA LEU A 121 29.44 -2.87 11.05
C LEU A 121 29.54 -3.55 12.43
N ASP A 122 29.70 -2.77 13.50
CA ASP A 122 29.77 -3.27 14.87
C ASP A 122 28.45 -3.95 15.27
N LEU A 123 27.31 -3.30 14.97
CA LEU A 123 25.97 -3.87 15.21
C LEU A 123 25.79 -5.19 14.45
N ILE A 124 26.14 -5.22 13.17
CA ILE A 124 25.99 -6.42 12.34
C ILE A 124 26.94 -7.54 12.78
N SER A 125 28.17 -7.21 13.18
CA SER A 125 29.11 -8.19 13.75
C SER A 125 28.51 -8.82 15.00
N TYR A 126 28.01 -8.00 15.92
CA TYR A 126 27.36 -8.48 17.15
C TYR A 126 26.20 -9.43 16.86
N ILE A 127 25.34 -9.10 15.88
CA ILE A 127 24.23 -9.96 15.46
C ILE A 127 24.72 -11.30 14.91
N PHE A 128 25.86 -11.32 14.19
CA PHE A 128 26.43 -12.57 13.71
C PHE A 128 27.13 -13.38 14.78
N ASP A 129 27.76 -12.73 15.76
CA ASP A 129 28.40 -13.43 16.88
C ASP A 129 27.35 -14.08 17.78
N ASP A 130 26.16 -13.48 17.86
CA ASP A 130 24.99 -14.02 18.55
C ASP A 130 24.17 -15.02 17.70
N SER A 131 24.67 -15.48 16.54
CA SER A 131 23.97 -16.42 15.66
C SER A 131 23.72 -17.79 16.32
N MET A 132 22.63 -18.44 15.93
CA MET A 132 22.48 -19.88 16.12
C MET A 132 23.17 -20.64 14.98
N VAL A 133 23.88 -21.71 15.31
CA VAL A 133 24.54 -22.58 14.33
C VAL A 133 23.75 -23.88 14.21
N ARG A 134 23.40 -24.30 12.99
CA ARG A 134 22.85 -25.64 12.71
C ARG A 134 23.57 -26.24 11.50
N GLY A 135 24.45 -27.21 11.75
CA GLY A 135 25.37 -27.72 10.73
C GLY A 135 26.30 -26.60 10.24
N GLU A 136 26.43 -26.46 8.93
CA GLU A 136 27.27 -25.42 8.29
C GLU A 136 26.53 -24.08 8.04
N ARG A 137 25.33 -23.92 8.61
CA ARG A 137 24.46 -22.77 8.39
C ARG A 137 24.24 -21.96 9.66
N LEU A 138 24.21 -20.64 9.50
CA LEU A 138 23.92 -19.65 10.53
C LEU A 138 22.47 -19.15 10.42
N PHE A 139 21.83 -18.97 11.57
CA PHE A 139 20.46 -18.52 11.71
C PHE A 139 20.34 -17.42 12.75
N ALA A 140 19.55 -16.39 12.45
CA ALA A 140 19.30 -15.31 13.40
C ALA A 140 18.47 -15.83 14.58
N LYS A 141 18.85 -15.46 15.80
CA LYS A 141 17.98 -15.62 16.98
C LYS A 141 16.72 -14.78 16.81
N ASP A 142 15.63 -15.24 17.42
CA ASP A 142 14.32 -14.57 17.32
C ASP A 142 14.35 -13.12 17.84
N ILE A 143 15.26 -12.80 18.76
CA ILE A 143 15.48 -11.46 19.29
C ILE A 143 15.87 -10.43 18.20
N TRP A 144 16.52 -10.89 17.13
CA TRP A 144 16.96 -10.06 16.00
C TRP A 144 15.97 -10.00 14.85
N ARG A 145 14.89 -10.80 14.92
CA ARG A 145 13.96 -11.02 13.82
C ARG A 145 13.37 -9.72 13.30
N ASP A 146 12.92 -8.87 14.21
CA ASP A 146 12.22 -7.64 13.89
C ASP A 146 13.17 -6.61 13.28
N LEU A 147 14.33 -6.38 13.90
CA LEU A 147 15.36 -5.50 13.36
C LEU A 147 15.81 -5.94 11.97
N LEU A 148 16.16 -7.21 11.78
CA LEU A 148 16.63 -7.72 10.49
C LEU A 148 15.56 -7.65 9.40
N LYS A 149 14.27 -7.81 9.75
CA LYS A 149 13.15 -7.55 8.84
C LYS A 149 13.10 -6.07 8.44
N SER A 150 13.29 -5.15 9.39
CA SER A 150 13.37 -3.71 9.13
C SER A 150 14.52 -3.36 8.18
N LEU A 151 15.72 -3.89 8.44
CA LEU A 151 16.91 -3.69 7.62
C LEU A 151 16.77 -4.30 6.22
N SER A 152 16.00 -5.38 6.10
CA SER A 152 15.67 -6.02 4.82
C SER A 152 14.61 -5.27 3.99
N SER A 153 13.98 -4.24 4.56
CA SER A 153 12.89 -3.54 3.90
C SER A 153 13.32 -2.83 2.63
N SER A 154 12.40 -2.78 1.65
CA SER A 154 12.55 -1.94 0.46
C SER A 154 12.42 -0.45 0.72
N TYR A 155 12.04 -0.06 1.94
CA TYR A 155 11.91 1.33 2.36
C TYR A 155 12.18 1.47 3.87
N PRO A 156 13.16 2.29 4.30
CA PRO A 156 13.56 2.55 5.68
C PRO A 156 12.41 2.81 6.64
N ALA A 157 11.50 3.73 6.30
CA ALA A 157 10.36 4.02 7.16
C ALA A 157 9.42 2.81 7.27
N CYS A 158 9.17 2.06 6.19
CA CYS A 158 8.34 0.85 6.25
C CYS A 158 9.00 -0.27 7.06
N GLY A 159 10.33 -0.27 7.18
CA GLY A 159 11.05 -1.19 8.05
C GLY A 159 10.85 -0.85 9.52
N PHE A 160 10.81 0.43 9.86
CA PHE A 160 10.70 0.91 11.25
C PHE A 160 9.27 1.14 11.75
N PHE A 161 8.29 1.35 10.87
CA PHE A 161 6.86 1.30 11.20
C PHE A 161 6.43 -0.16 11.46
N PRO A 162 5.64 -0.43 12.51
CA PRO A 162 6.10 -1.26 13.62
C PRO A 162 6.21 -2.74 13.26
N PRO A 163 7.41 -3.35 13.35
CA PRO A 163 7.51 -4.77 13.66
C PRO A 163 7.10 -5.06 15.12
N SER A 164 7.05 -4.06 16.02
CA SER A 164 6.29 -4.07 17.28
C SER A 164 5.99 -2.63 17.74
N GLU A 165 4.89 -2.43 18.47
CA GLU A 165 4.48 -1.11 19.01
C GLU A 165 5.57 -0.53 19.93
N ASP A 166 6.09 -1.36 20.84
CA ASP A 166 7.20 -1.01 21.73
C ASP A 166 8.45 -0.49 20.98
N PHE A 167 8.78 -1.10 19.84
CA PHE A 167 9.94 -0.69 19.04
C PHE A 167 9.68 0.60 18.27
N PHE A 168 8.43 0.81 17.82
CA PHE A 168 8.04 2.05 17.18
C PHE A 168 8.02 3.22 18.16
N ASP A 169 7.46 3.05 19.36
CA ASP A 169 7.46 4.08 20.40
C ASP A 169 8.89 4.38 20.87
N PHE A 170 9.72 3.36 21.01
CA PHE A 170 11.16 3.53 21.28
C PHE A 170 11.84 4.36 20.19
N LEU A 171 11.65 3.99 18.91
CA LEU A 171 12.24 4.74 17.81
C LEU A 171 11.67 6.16 17.78
N HIS A 172 10.36 6.33 17.82
CA HIS A 172 9.73 7.66 17.79
C HIS A 172 10.23 8.55 18.93
N GLY A 173 10.39 8.02 20.15
CA GLY A 173 11.00 8.70 21.29
C GLY A 173 12.47 9.05 21.04
N ALA A 174 13.26 8.10 20.54
CA ALA A 174 14.66 8.30 20.20
C ALA A 174 14.89 9.27 19.03
N LEU A 175 13.91 9.36 18.13
CA LEU A 175 13.91 10.20 16.93
C LEU A 175 13.44 11.63 17.22
N SER A 176 12.47 11.78 18.14
CA SER A 176 11.83 13.05 18.47
C SER A 176 12.59 13.86 19.53
N CYS A 177 13.42 13.20 20.35
CA CYS A 177 14.20 13.84 21.40
C CYS A 177 15.70 13.70 21.12
N LYS A 178 16.32 14.69 20.46
CA LYS A 178 17.79 14.79 20.42
C LYS A 178 18.43 14.94 21.82
N GLU A 179 17.66 15.39 22.83
CA GLU A 179 18.21 15.80 24.13
C GLU A 179 17.76 14.97 25.36
N ASN A 180 16.68 14.19 25.30
CA ASN A 180 16.10 13.58 26.52
C ASN A 180 16.29 12.07 26.68
N LEU A 181 17.08 11.42 25.82
CA LEU A 181 17.39 9.99 25.94
C LEU A 181 18.25 9.63 27.17
N LEU A 182 18.67 10.64 27.94
CA LEU A 182 19.57 10.41 29.06
C LEU A 182 18.92 9.90 30.34
N ASN A 183 17.60 9.97 30.58
CA ASN A 183 17.15 9.65 31.94
C ASN A 183 15.87 8.84 32.20
N ASN A 184 14.85 8.71 31.34
CA ASN A 184 13.66 7.95 31.77
C ASN A 184 13.00 7.11 30.66
N ASP A 185 12.62 5.89 31.02
CA ASP A 185 11.67 4.98 30.37
C ASP A 185 12.11 4.10 29.17
N VAL A 186 13.23 3.38 29.27
CA VAL A 186 13.51 2.21 28.40
C VAL A 186 14.04 1.00 29.18
N SER A 187 13.55 0.74 30.40
CA SER A 187 14.02 -0.37 31.24
C SER A 187 13.70 -1.76 30.64
N CYS A 188 12.59 -1.90 29.91
CA CYS A 188 12.16 -3.18 29.33
C CYS A 188 13.05 -3.64 28.16
N LEU A 189 13.45 -2.73 27.26
CA LEU A 189 14.25 -3.06 26.05
C LEU A 189 15.77 -3.06 26.30
N LYS A 190 16.28 -2.33 27.31
CA LYS A 190 17.69 -2.42 27.76
C LYS A 190 18.10 -3.86 28.11
N SER A 191 17.15 -4.69 28.53
CA SER A 191 17.39 -6.10 28.88
C SER A 191 17.39 -7.07 27.68
N LYS A 192 16.88 -6.66 26.51
CA LYS A 192 16.67 -7.53 25.34
C LYS A 192 17.50 -7.14 24.11
N PHE A 193 18.22 -6.02 24.15
CA PHE A 193 18.84 -5.46 22.97
C PHE A 193 20.10 -4.69 23.37
N PRO A 194 21.24 -4.80 22.65
CA PRO A 194 22.44 -4.02 22.96
C PRO A 194 22.18 -2.56 22.63
N PHE A 195 21.59 -1.87 23.60
CA PHE A 195 21.09 -0.50 23.46
C PHE A 195 22.19 0.46 23.03
N GLU A 196 23.40 0.29 23.57
CA GLU A 196 24.56 1.12 23.27
C GLU A 196 25.03 0.99 21.81
N THR A 197 25.18 -0.24 21.30
CA THR A 197 25.58 -0.49 19.90
C THR A 197 24.52 0.02 18.92
N PHE A 198 23.24 -0.12 19.27
CA PHE A 198 22.16 0.41 18.44
C PHE A 198 22.04 1.93 18.50
N GLN A 199 22.26 2.53 19.68
CA GLN A 199 22.24 3.97 19.87
C GLN A 199 23.25 4.66 18.95
N ASN A 200 24.44 4.07 18.78
CA ASN A 200 25.48 4.53 17.85
C ASN A 200 25.05 4.45 16.35
N CYS A 201 23.95 3.75 16.05
CA CYS A 201 23.39 3.62 14.72
C CYS A 201 22.16 4.50 14.48
N LEU A 202 21.60 5.15 15.53
CA LEU A 202 20.36 5.93 15.43
C LEU A 202 20.45 7.06 14.40
N ASP A 203 21.56 7.80 14.36
CA ASP A 203 21.76 8.88 13.38
C ASP A 203 21.74 8.37 11.93
N PHE A 204 22.24 7.15 11.70
CA PHE A 204 22.20 6.53 10.37
C PHE A 204 20.76 6.17 9.99
N PHE A 205 20.03 5.57 10.94
CA PHE A 205 18.63 5.22 10.76
C PHE A 205 17.74 6.45 10.56
N GLN A 206 17.99 7.52 11.32
CA GLN A 206 17.38 8.84 11.15
C GLN A 206 17.59 9.36 9.74
N GLN A 207 18.84 9.53 9.35
CA GLN A 207 19.20 10.10 8.05
C GLN A 207 18.56 9.30 6.91
N LYS A 208 18.71 7.97 6.91
CA LYS A 208 18.13 7.11 5.86
C LYS A 208 16.60 7.08 5.85
N THR A 209 15.97 7.30 7.00
CA THR A 209 14.50 7.33 7.11
C THR A 209 13.95 8.67 6.65
N PHE A 210 14.56 9.80 7.04
CA PHE A 210 13.99 11.14 6.84
C PHE A 210 14.52 11.90 5.62
N ASP A 211 15.74 11.62 5.14
CA ASP A 211 16.32 12.29 3.96
C ASP A 211 15.39 12.28 2.71
N PRO A 212 14.64 11.20 2.41
CA PRO A 212 13.71 11.19 1.28
C PRO A 212 12.58 12.24 1.41
N PHE A 213 12.18 12.60 2.63
CA PHE A 213 11.10 13.55 2.87
C PHE A 213 11.54 15.00 2.69
N LEU A 214 12.85 15.28 2.72
CA LEU A 214 13.40 16.64 2.69
C LEU A 214 13.78 17.12 1.28
N LYS A 215 13.89 16.21 0.30
CA LYS A 215 14.48 16.49 -1.02
C LYS A 215 13.47 16.46 -2.19
N GLU A 216 12.20 16.19 -1.93
CA GLU A 216 11.22 15.94 -2.98
C GLU A 216 10.24 17.10 -3.14
N THR A 217 10.13 17.63 -4.36
CA THR A 217 9.11 18.60 -4.75
C THR A 217 7.84 17.89 -5.20
N CYS A 218 6.69 18.44 -4.79
CA CYS A 218 5.38 17.91 -5.14
C CYS A 218 5.19 17.92 -6.68
N PRO A 219 4.77 16.81 -7.32
CA PRO A 219 4.40 16.79 -8.73
C PRO A 219 3.28 17.80 -9.04
N SER A 220 3.23 18.27 -10.29
CA SER A 220 2.33 19.35 -10.74
C SER A 220 0.88 19.17 -10.30
N GLU A 221 0.27 20.27 -9.84
CA GLU A 221 -1.05 20.31 -9.25
C GLU A 221 -2.21 20.38 -10.26
N THR A 222 -1.94 20.29 -11.57
CA THR A 222 -3.02 20.30 -12.56
C THR A 222 -3.66 18.91 -12.66
N PRO A 223 -4.99 18.78 -12.59
CA PRO A 223 -5.65 17.49 -12.72
C PRO A 223 -5.63 16.99 -14.17
N ASP A 224 -5.50 15.67 -14.34
CA ASP A 224 -5.70 15.01 -15.64
C ASP A 224 -7.19 14.79 -15.92
N GLU A 225 -7.57 14.62 -17.20
CA GLU A 225 -8.93 14.24 -17.58
C GLU A 225 -9.39 12.96 -16.83
N GLU A 226 -10.67 12.88 -16.47
CA GLU A 226 -11.23 11.63 -15.96
C GLU A 226 -11.26 10.56 -17.06
N ASP A 227 -10.74 9.38 -16.74
CA ASP A 227 -10.96 8.20 -17.57
C ASP A 227 -12.41 7.74 -17.34
N GLY A 228 -13.13 7.42 -18.42
CA GLY A 228 -14.51 6.91 -18.38
C GLY A 228 -14.68 5.54 -17.72
N LEU A 229 -13.67 5.08 -16.97
CA LEU A 229 -13.63 3.88 -16.15
C LEU A 229 -13.68 4.17 -14.64
N ALA A 230 -13.64 5.45 -14.25
CA ALA A 230 -13.73 5.89 -12.87
C ALA A 230 -15.11 6.49 -12.59
N PHE A 231 -15.57 6.38 -11.34
CA PHE A 231 -16.70 7.15 -10.85
C PHE A 231 -16.49 7.51 -9.39
N PHE A 232 -16.24 8.80 -9.13
CA PHE A 232 -15.96 9.36 -7.80
C PHE A 232 -16.57 10.77 -7.71
N PRO A 233 -17.89 10.91 -7.56
CA PRO A 233 -18.59 12.20 -7.61
C PRO A 233 -18.03 13.19 -6.56
N GLN A 234 -17.78 12.69 -5.35
CA GLN A 234 -17.31 13.50 -4.21
C GLN A 234 -15.78 13.54 -4.06
N LEU A 235 -15.05 12.82 -4.92
CA LEU A 235 -13.59 12.75 -4.92
C LEU A 235 -13.03 12.98 -6.34
N PRO A 236 -13.24 14.18 -6.92
CA PRO A 236 -12.71 14.51 -8.23
C PRO A 236 -11.17 14.50 -8.22
N LYS A 237 -10.56 14.34 -9.40
CA LYS A 237 -9.10 14.42 -9.51
C LYS A 237 -8.63 15.82 -9.14
N GLN A 238 -7.77 15.89 -8.13
CA GLN A 238 -7.12 17.09 -7.62
C GLN A 238 -5.75 17.32 -8.27
N ARG A 239 -5.09 16.26 -8.73
CA ARG A 239 -3.73 16.30 -9.28
C ARG A 239 -3.45 15.11 -10.18
N LYS A 240 -2.42 15.24 -11.02
CA LYS A 240 -1.89 14.13 -11.81
C LYS A 240 -1.39 13.01 -10.92
N ARG A 241 -1.37 11.78 -11.42
CA ARG A 241 -0.72 10.64 -10.75
C ARG A 241 0.80 10.81 -10.72
N GLY A 242 1.38 11.46 -11.73
CA GLY A 242 2.81 11.51 -11.97
C GLY A 242 3.33 10.25 -12.66
N PHE A 243 4.36 10.42 -13.48
CA PHE A 243 5.05 9.32 -14.14
C PHE A 243 6.24 8.83 -13.30
N PHE A 244 6.27 7.53 -12.96
CA PHE A 244 7.41 6.94 -12.27
C PHE A 244 8.17 5.93 -13.15
N VAL A 245 9.50 6.00 -13.18
CA VAL A 245 10.38 5.07 -13.94
C VAL A 245 10.21 3.64 -13.45
N ALA A 246 9.97 3.43 -12.16
CA ALA A 246 9.66 2.11 -11.62
C ALA A 246 8.45 1.45 -12.32
N ASP A 247 7.54 2.25 -12.88
CA ASP A 247 6.37 1.76 -13.61
C ASP A 247 6.73 1.23 -15.02
N LYS A 248 7.90 1.58 -15.58
CA LYS A 248 8.40 1.00 -16.85
C LYS A 248 8.93 -0.43 -16.69
N LYS A 249 9.31 -0.83 -15.47
CA LYS A 249 9.94 -2.14 -15.18
C LYS A 249 8.93 -3.25 -14.87
N GLY A 250 7.67 -3.10 -15.29
CA GLY A 250 6.59 -4.02 -14.95
C GLY A 250 6.94 -5.50 -15.19
N SER A 251 6.46 -6.37 -14.29
CA SER A 251 6.26 -7.82 -14.47
C SER A 251 7.42 -8.81 -14.24
N LYS A 252 8.24 -8.65 -13.19
CA LYS A 252 8.80 -9.83 -12.51
C LYS A 252 8.26 -9.88 -11.09
N SER A 253 7.32 -10.80 -10.87
CA SER A 253 6.82 -11.19 -9.55
C SER A 253 8.03 -11.44 -8.64
N LYS A 254 8.24 -10.55 -7.68
CA LYS A 254 9.31 -10.71 -6.70
C LYS A 254 8.83 -11.72 -5.66
N GLU A 255 9.44 -12.90 -5.66
CA GLU A 255 9.17 -13.97 -4.70
C GLU A 255 9.44 -13.56 -3.23
N ASP A 256 10.17 -12.47 -3.02
CA ASP A 256 10.57 -11.99 -1.69
C ASP A 256 9.55 -11.03 -1.02
N PHE A 257 8.43 -10.68 -1.67
CA PHE A 257 7.38 -9.82 -1.11
C PHE A 257 6.04 -10.56 -0.99
N CYS A 258 5.22 -10.17 -0.01
CA CYS A 258 3.85 -10.64 0.14
C CYS A 258 3.09 -10.36 -1.16
N SER A 259 2.89 -11.40 -1.98
CA SER A 259 2.29 -11.30 -3.31
C SER A 259 1.03 -12.15 -3.37
N LYS A 260 -0.08 -11.52 -3.69
CA LYS A 260 -1.36 -12.17 -4.00
C LYS A 260 -1.33 -12.54 -5.48
N PHE A 261 -1.13 -13.82 -5.79
CA PHE A 261 -1.23 -14.30 -7.16
C PHE A 261 -2.70 -14.62 -7.46
N SER A 262 -3.31 -13.90 -8.41
CA SER A 262 -4.57 -14.33 -9.04
C SER A 262 -4.31 -14.68 -10.50
N LYS A 263 -4.78 -15.85 -10.94
CA LYS A 263 -4.79 -16.20 -12.37
C LYS A 263 -5.94 -15.44 -13.02
N GLY A 264 -5.63 -14.55 -13.95
CA GLY A 264 -6.63 -13.74 -14.61
C GLY A 264 -7.55 -14.52 -15.54
N HIS A 265 -8.76 -13.99 -15.73
CA HIS A 265 -9.62 -14.46 -16.81
C HIS A 265 -9.08 -13.97 -18.16
N PRO A 266 -9.03 -14.82 -19.20
CA PRO A 266 -8.45 -14.45 -20.49
C PRO A 266 -9.18 -13.25 -21.13
N SER A 267 -10.52 -13.25 -21.07
CA SER A 267 -11.37 -12.29 -21.80
C SER A 267 -12.03 -11.18 -20.96
N LEU A 268 -12.04 -11.28 -19.63
CA LEU A 268 -12.68 -10.28 -18.75
C LEU A 268 -11.63 -9.35 -18.16
N LEU A 269 -12.02 -8.10 -17.93
CA LEU A 269 -11.22 -7.19 -17.12
C LEU A 269 -11.06 -7.75 -15.69
N PRO A 270 -9.98 -7.38 -14.97
CA PRO A 270 -9.70 -7.86 -13.62
C PRO A 270 -10.81 -7.64 -12.60
N GLY A 271 -11.53 -6.52 -12.67
CA GLY A 271 -12.56 -6.19 -11.71
C GLY A 271 -12.81 -4.69 -11.55
N VAL A 272 -13.52 -4.36 -10.47
CA VAL A 272 -13.69 -3.00 -9.98
C VAL A 272 -12.98 -2.85 -8.64
N PHE A 273 -12.24 -1.76 -8.47
CA PHE A 273 -11.63 -1.36 -7.22
C PHE A 273 -12.53 -0.32 -6.54
N THR A 274 -12.87 -0.54 -5.28
CA THR A 274 -13.87 0.26 -4.55
C THR A 274 -13.26 0.93 -3.32
N MET A 275 -13.85 2.05 -2.90
CA MET A 275 -13.39 2.80 -1.74
C MET A 275 -14.57 3.19 -0.86
N PHE A 276 -14.50 2.80 0.42
CA PHE A 276 -15.54 3.02 1.41
C PHE A 276 -14.98 3.74 2.64
N CYS A 277 -15.82 4.46 3.38
CA CYS A 277 -15.50 4.81 4.76
C CYS A 277 -15.94 3.70 5.73
N PRO A 278 -15.49 3.71 7.00
CA PRO A 278 -15.91 2.73 8.01
C PRO A 278 -17.43 2.71 8.28
N HIS A 279 -18.16 3.78 7.98
CA HIS A 279 -19.62 3.83 8.11
C HIS A 279 -20.36 3.09 6.98
N GLY A 280 -19.63 2.66 5.94
CA GLY A 280 -20.16 1.87 4.82
C GLY A 280 -20.68 2.64 3.63
N VAL A 281 -20.46 3.95 3.59
CA VAL A 281 -20.70 4.76 2.40
C VAL A 281 -19.55 4.55 1.42
N CYS A 282 -19.87 4.19 0.18
CA CYS A 282 -18.95 4.11 -0.94
C CYS A 282 -18.70 5.51 -1.51
N TYR A 283 -17.44 5.90 -1.63
CA TYR A 283 -17.05 7.17 -2.27
C TYR A 283 -16.90 7.04 -3.78
N GLY A 284 -16.84 5.81 -4.28
CA GLY A 284 -16.74 5.56 -5.71
C GLY A 284 -15.95 4.30 -6.04
N PHE A 285 -15.71 4.13 -7.34
CA PHE A 285 -15.05 2.96 -7.86
C PHE A 285 -14.26 3.21 -9.15
N GLN A 286 -13.28 2.36 -9.41
CA GLN A 286 -12.44 2.37 -10.62
C GLN A 286 -12.43 0.99 -11.25
N VAL A 287 -12.75 0.89 -12.54
CA VAL A 287 -12.54 -0.36 -13.29
C VAL A 287 -11.04 -0.57 -13.48
N MET A 288 -10.56 -1.75 -13.10
CA MET A 288 -9.15 -2.12 -13.23
C MET A 288 -8.88 -2.66 -14.63
N LYS A 289 -7.80 -2.17 -15.28
CA LYS A 289 -7.33 -2.65 -16.59
C LYS A 289 -6.38 -3.84 -16.47
N LEU A 290 -5.55 -3.84 -15.43
CA LEU A 290 -4.57 -4.87 -15.11
C LEU A 290 -4.88 -5.48 -13.75
N HIS A 291 -4.36 -6.70 -13.52
CA HIS A 291 -4.52 -7.36 -12.23
C HIS A 291 -4.12 -6.45 -11.08
N GLU A 292 -4.86 -6.62 -9.98
CA GLU A 292 -4.70 -5.83 -8.79
C GLU A 292 -3.21 -5.76 -8.40
N SER A 293 -2.70 -4.54 -8.44
CA SER A 293 -1.38 -4.19 -7.94
C SER A 293 -1.54 -2.92 -7.11
N PRO A 294 -0.55 -2.57 -6.27
CA PRO A 294 -0.61 -1.34 -5.47
C PRO A 294 -0.80 -0.05 -6.27
N ASP A 295 -0.65 -0.11 -7.60
CA ASP A 295 -0.83 0.99 -8.53
C ASP A 295 -2.22 1.63 -8.48
N VAL A 296 -3.29 0.83 -8.51
CA VAL A 296 -4.67 1.34 -8.52
C VAL A 296 -4.98 2.10 -7.22
N PRO A 297 -4.81 1.51 -6.02
CA PRO A 297 -5.04 2.24 -4.78
C PRO A 297 -4.11 3.46 -4.63
N PHE A 298 -2.82 3.37 -5.00
CA PHE A 298 -1.94 4.54 -5.00
C PHE A 298 -2.47 5.66 -5.89
N THR A 299 -2.92 5.33 -7.10
CA THR A 299 -3.47 6.31 -8.05
C THR A 299 -4.69 7.00 -7.48
N LEU A 300 -5.63 6.23 -6.89
CA LEU A 300 -6.83 6.80 -6.28
C LEU A 300 -6.49 7.73 -5.11
N LEU A 301 -5.68 7.24 -4.17
CA LEU A 301 -5.28 8.01 -2.98
C LEU A 301 -4.53 9.29 -3.38
N ARG A 302 -3.58 9.20 -4.32
CA ARG A 302 -2.75 10.33 -4.71
C ARG A 302 -3.50 11.36 -5.54
N THR A 303 -4.34 10.93 -6.47
CA THR A 303 -4.95 11.86 -7.45
C THR A 303 -6.22 12.51 -6.94
N ARG A 304 -6.94 11.90 -5.99
CA ARG A 304 -8.30 12.33 -5.62
C ARG A 304 -8.41 12.98 -4.25
N PHE A 305 -7.43 12.76 -3.37
CA PHE A 305 -7.43 13.33 -2.04
C PHE A 305 -6.65 14.63 -1.99
N THR A 306 -7.19 15.62 -1.28
CA THR A 306 -6.45 16.88 -1.04
C THR A 306 -5.27 16.62 -0.10
N ARG A 307 -5.53 15.83 0.96
CA ARG A 307 -4.56 15.28 1.90
C ARG A 307 -4.75 13.78 1.99
N ALA A 308 -3.66 13.01 2.04
CA ALA A 308 -3.77 11.57 2.19
C ALA A 308 -4.59 11.19 3.44
N PRO A 309 -5.43 10.14 3.38
CA PRO A 309 -6.15 9.63 4.54
C PRO A 309 -5.18 9.33 5.70
N LYS A 310 -5.63 9.53 6.94
CA LYS A 310 -4.85 9.15 8.13
C LYS A 310 -4.72 7.64 8.26
N LEU A 311 -5.75 6.89 7.85
CA LEU A 311 -5.79 5.44 7.92
C LEU A 311 -6.29 4.82 6.62
N VAL A 312 -5.49 3.94 6.03
CA VAL A 312 -5.85 3.13 4.87
C VAL A 312 -5.89 1.66 5.28
N ILE A 313 -7.07 1.04 5.12
CA ILE A 313 -7.29 -0.37 5.39
C ILE A 313 -7.43 -1.09 4.04
N TYR A 314 -6.55 -2.05 3.79
CA TYR A 314 -6.47 -2.77 2.52
C TYR A 314 -5.81 -4.14 2.70
N ASP A 315 -6.25 -5.18 1.99
CA ASP A 315 -5.70 -6.53 2.15
C ASP A 315 -4.17 -6.58 1.90
N ASN A 316 -3.68 -5.85 0.89
CA ASN A 316 -2.27 -5.75 0.53
C ASN A 316 -1.66 -4.41 0.98
N ALA A 317 -2.14 -3.88 2.11
CA ALA A 317 -1.67 -2.61 2.70
C ALA A 317 -0.16 -2.57 2.92
N CYS A 318 0.49 -3.70 3.23
CA CYS A 318 1.94 -3.75 3.40
C CYS A 318 2.71 -3.38 2.13
N SER A 319 2.28 -3.91 0.98
CA SER A 319 2.90 -3.61 -0.30
C SER A 319 2.51 -2.21 -0.77
N LEU A 320 1.28 -1.78 -0.50
CA LEU A 320 0.81 -0.43 -0.78
C LEU A 320 1.60 0.63 -0.02
N HIS A 321 1.84 0.43 1.27
CA HIS A 321 2.63 1.35 2.10
C HIS A 321 4.01 1.61 1.49
N ALA A 322 4.74 0.54 1.18
CA ALA A 322 6.03 0.64 0.50
C ALA A 322 5.90 1.28 -0.88
N TYR A 323 4.84 1.00 -1.62
CA TYR A 323 4.61 1.57 -2.95
C TYR A 323 4.39 3.10 -2.90
N CYS A 324 3.60 3.56 -1.93
CA CYS A 324 3.28 4.96 -1.68
C CYS A 324 4.53 5.76 -1.28
N LEU A 325 5.24 5.31 -0.25
CA LEU A 325 6.42 6.04 0.24
C LEU A 325 7.60 6.03 -0.74
N ASN A 326 7.68 5.04 -1.64
CA ASN A 326 8.66 5.03 -2.72
C ASN A 326 8.33 6.02 -3.86
N ARG A 327 7.16 6.64 -3.86
CA ARG A 327 6.72 7.52 -4.95
C ARG A 327 6.38 8.93 -4.49
N ASP A 328 5.74 9.05 -3.33
CA ASP A 328 5.33 10.33 -2.77
C ASP A 328 5.39 10.28 -1.23
N PRO A 329 6.60 10.23 -0.65
CA PRO A 329 6.76 10.11 0.80
C PRO A 329 6.18 11.31 1.55
N VAL A 330 6.27 12.51 0.98
CA VAL A 330 5.74 13.73 1.61
C VAL A 330 4.21 13.65 1.74
N PHE A 331 3.50 13.29 0.68
CA PHE A 331 2.04 13.19 0.70
C PHE A 331 1.53 12.13 1.68
N PHE A 332 2.21 10.99 1.78
CA PHE A 332 1.82 9.86 2.63
C PHE A 332 2.50 9.83 4.00
N SER A 333 3.22 10.89 4.37
CA SER A 333 4.01 10.98 5.63
C SER A 333 3.19 10.73 6.89
N ASN A 334 1.92 11.13 6.88
CA ASN A 334 1.00 11.01 8.01
C ASN A 334 -0.07 9.92 7.80
N THR A 335 0.14 9.02 6.83
CA THR A 335 -0.81 7.94 6.52
C THR A 335 -0.37 6.63 7.13
N THR A 336 -1.25 6.04 7.93
CA THR A 336 -1.09 4.69 8.46
C THR A 336 -1.74 3.67 7.53
N PHE A 337 -1.04 2.59 7.23
CA PHE A 337 -1.55 1.49 6.41
C PHE A 337 -1.74 0.24 7.26
N ARG A 338 -2.95 -0.34 7.24
CA ARG A 338 -3.28 -1.56 7.99
C ARG A 338 -3.89 -2.61 7.08
N VAL A 339 -3.47 -3.85 7.30
CA VAL A 339 -4.04 -5.02 6.63
C VAL A 339 -5.37 -5.35 7.25
N ASP A 340 -6.35 -5.65 6.40
CA ASP A 340 -7.67 -6.07 6.87
C ASP A 340 -7.56 -7.31 7.79
N ALA A 341 -8.39 -7.28 8.83
CA ALA A 341 -8.35 -8.15 9.98
C ALA A 341 -8.57 -9.64 9.64
N LEU A 342 -9.34 -9.95 8.59
CA LEU A 342 -9.51 -11.33 8.13
C LEU A 342 -8.32 -11.81 7.28
N HIS A 343 -7.67 -10.90 6.58
CA HIS A 343 -6.63 -11.20 5.61
C HIS A 343 -5.26 -11.35 6.27
N PHE A 344 -5.02 -10.72 7.42
CA PHE A 344 -3.70 -10.71 8.07
C PHE A 344 -3.09 -12.10 8.31
N LYS A 345 -3.90 -13.13 8.58
CA LYS A 345 -3.40 -14.53 8.75
C LYS A 345 -2.62 -15.05 7.53
N ASN A 346 -2.88 -14.50 6.35
CA ASN A 346 -2.20 -14.88 5.11
C ASN A 346 -0.85 -14.16 4.93
N HIS A 347 -0.54 -13.17 5.76
CA HIS A 347 0.67 -12.35 5.69
C HIS A 347 1.80 -12.95 6.54
N LYS A 348 2.59 -13.83 5.94
CA LYS A 348 3.68 -14.55 6.63
C LYS A 348 4.97 -13.73 6.81
N ALA A 349 5.19 -12.72 5.94
CA ALA A 349 6.41 -11.93 5.91
C ALA A 349 6.26 -10.53 6.56
N CYS A 350 5.03 -10.09 6.80
CA CYS A 350 4.74 -8.74 7.31
C CYS A 350 5.02 -8.64 8.82
N GLY A 351 5.28 -7.42 9.31
CA GLY A 351 5.34 -7.13 10.74
C GLY A 351 3.93 -7.08 11.36
N PRO A 352 3.79 -7.40 12.66
CA PRO A 352 2.51 -7.37 13.37
C PRO A 352 1.89 -5.96 13.45
N GLY A 353 2.65 -4.89 13.22
CA GLY A 353 2.08 -3.54 13.12
C GLY A 353 1.15 -3.34 11.93
N TYR A 354 1.17 -4.22 10.92
CA TYR A 354 0.16 -4.16 9.87
C TYR A 354 -1.18 -4.75 10.31
N GLU A 355 -1.25 -5.50 11.42
CA GLU A 355 -2.50 -6.09 11.90
C GLU A 355 -3.43 -5.02 12.49
N LEU A 356 -4.57 -4.79 11.86
CA LEU A 356 -5.55 -3.82 12.35
C LEU A 356 -6.04 -4.13 13.78
N LYS A 357 -6.27 -5.41 14.10
CA LYS A 357 -6.80 -5.86 15.40
C LYS A 357 -5.89 -5.56 16.59
N ARG A 358 -4.61 -5.30 16.35
CA ARG A 358 -3.65 -5.01 17.41
C ARG A 358 -3.92 -3.67 18.10
N TYR A 359 -4.64 -2.77 17.45
CA TYR A 359 -4.85 -1.39 17.88
C TYR A 359 -6.25 -1.21 18.49
N PRO A 360 -6.36 -1.05 19.83
CA PRO A 360 -7.65 -0.86 20.50
C PRO A 360 -8.47 0.29 19.95
N GLN A 361 -7.80 1.38 19.54
CA GLN A 361 -8.42 2.55 18.91
C GLN A 361 -9.10 2.26 17.57
N HIS A 362 -8.83 1.10 16.96
CA HIS A 362 -9.42 0.68 15.68
C HIS A 362 -10.48 -0.43 15.83
N VAL A 363 -10.75 -0.91 17.04
CA VAL A 363 -11.69 -2.02 17.30
C VAL A 363 -13.12 -1.71 16.83
N HIS A 364 -13.52 -0.44 16.89
CA HIS A 364 -14.86 -0.01 16.47
C HIS A 364 -14.99 0.18 14.95
N LEU A 365 -13.90 0.10 14.19
CA LEU A 365 -13.94 0.28 12.75
C LEU A 365 -14.49 -0.97 12.07
N ASN A 366 -15.49 -0.79 11.20
CA ASN A 366 -15.97 -1.85 10.33
C ASN A 366 -14.97 -2.08 9.17
N SER A 367 -13.91 -2.86 9.43
CA SER A 367 -12.92 -3.21 8.39
C SER A 367 -13.49 -4.15 7.32
N GLN A 368 -14.63 -4.79 7.60
CA GLN A 368 -15.32 -5.77 6.76
C GLN A 368 -16.34 -5.14 5.82
N VAL A 369 -16.45 -3.81 5.86
CA VAL A 369 -17.45 -3.08 5.11
C VAL A 369 -17.37 -3.32 3.62
N VAL A 370 -16.14 -3.46 3.11
CA VAL A 370 -15.91 -3.68 1.69
C VAL A 370 -16.27 -5.10 1.29
N GLU A 371 -15.98 -6.12 2.09
CA GLU A 371 -16.40 -7.49 1.82
C GLU A 371 -17.93 -7.60 1.77
N GLN A 372 -18.62 -6.94 2.70
CA GLN A 372 -20.08 -6.89 2.74
C GLN A 372 -20.66 -6.24 1.48
N ALA A 373 -20.11 -5.10 1.05
CA ALA A 373 -20.56 -4.39 -0.15
C ALA A 373 -20.19 -5.13 -1.44
N ASN A 374 -18.97 -5.68 -1.52
CA ASN A 374 -18.48 -6.44 -2.65
C ASN A 374 -19.28 -7.73 -2.86
N SER A 375 -19.69 -8.42 -1.79
CA SER A 375 -20.55 -9.61 -1.88
C SER A 375 -21.91 -9.30 -2.55
N ARG A 376 -22.43 -8.09 -2.35
CA ARG A 376 -23.65 -7.61 -3.01
C ARG A 376 -23.36 -7.29 -4.47
N LEU A 377 -22.27 -6.59 -4.77
CA LEU A 377 -21.84 -6.30 -6.16
C LEU A 377 -21.65 -7.56 -7.01
N GLN A 378 -21.16 -8.65 -6.41
CA GLN A 378 -21.01 -9.93 -7.11
C GLN A 378 -22.34 -10.50 -7.65
N ARG A 379 -23.50 -10.12 -7.07
CA ARG A 379 -24.82 -10.59 -7.53
C ARG A 379 -25.17 -10.13 -8.95
N ILE A 380 -24.62 -9.00 -9.39
CA ILE A 380 -24.87 -8.44 -10.73
C ILE A 380 -23.77 -8.76 -11.74
N LYS A 381 -22.75 -9.54 -11.34
CA LYS A 381 -21.60 -9.88 -12.19
C LYS A 381 -22.00 -10.50 -13.54
N GLY A 382 -22.94 -11.43 -13.53
CA GLY A 382 -23.40 -12.12 -14.74
C GLY A 382 -23.99 -11.15 -15.76
N SER A 383 -24.84 -10.23 -15.31
CA SER A 383 -25.46 -9.21 -16.16
C SER A 383 -24.43 -8.21 -16.71
N LEU A 384 -23.47 -7.80 -15.89
CA LEU A 384 -22.46 -6.81 -16.25
C LEU A 384 -21.41 -7.31 -17.26
N SER A 385 -21.12 -8.62 -17.26
CA SER A 385 -20.01 -9.21 -18.04
C SER A 385 -20.12 -8.99 -19.55
N TYR A 386 -21.34 -8.83 -20.07
CA TYR A 386 -21.62 -8.70 -21.50
C TYR A 386 -21.97 -7.27 -21.92
N MET A 387 -21.86 -6.29 -21.02
CA MET A 387 -22.17 -4.89 -21.29
C MET A 387 -21.00 -4.15 -21.93
N THR A 388 -21.32 -3.12 -22.72
CA THR A 388 -20.33 -2.11 -23.14
C THR A 388 -19.84 -1.31 -21.94
N GLN A 389 -18.66 -0.67 -22.05
CA GLN A 389 -18.13 0.19 -20.98
C GLN A 389 -19.18 1.19 -20.45
N THR A 390 -19.84 1.94 -21.33
CA THR A 390 -20.86 2.93 -20.94
C THR A 390 -21.98 2.32 -20.12
N ASN A 391 -22.50 1.17 -20.56
CA ASN A 391 -23.61 0.50 -19.89
C ASN A 391 -23.20 -0.15 -18.57
N PHE A 392 -21.98 -0.70 -18.53
CA PHE A 392 -21.37 -1.22 -17.30
C PHE A 392 -21.28 -0.12 -16.24
N ILE A 393 -20.73 1.04 -16.61
CA ILE A 393 -20.58 2.18 -15.71
C ILE A 393 -21.95 2.65 -15.20
N LYS A 394 -22.96 2.81 -16.07
CA LYS A 394 -24.32 3.19 -15.65
C LYS A 394 -24.92 2.22 -14.62
N HIS A 395 -24.79 0.92 -14.86
CA HIS A 395 -25.33 -0.08 -13.93
C HIS A 395 -24.56 -0.13 -12.60
N CYS A 396 -23.24 -0.05 -12.64
CA CYS A 396 -22.43 0.02 -11.43
C CYS A 396 -22.75 1.28 -10.61
N LYS A 397 -22.90 2.44 -11.26
CA LYS A 397 -23.34 3.69 -10.60
C LYS A 397 -24.66 3.51 -9.86
N LEU A 398 -25.70 3.04 -10.56
CA LEU A 398 -27.02 2.81 -9.98
C LEU A 398 -26.97 1.83 -8.80
N TYR A 399 -26.22 0.73 -8.95
CA TYR A 399 -26.18 -0.30 -7.93
C TYR A 399 -25.46 0.17 -6.66
N VAL A 400 -24.32 0.86 -6.80
CA VAL A 400 -23.59 1.42 -5.67
C VAL A 400 -24.39 2.54 -5.02
N TRP A 401 -25.08 3.38 -5.80
CA TRP A 401 -26.01 4.38 -5.29
C TRP A 401 -27.07 3.74 -4.38
N GLY A 402 -27.77 2.72 -4.85
CA GLY A 402 -28.79 2.04 -4.05
C GLY A 402 -28.25 1.39 -2.77
N GLN A 403 -26.97 0.95 -2.78
CA GLN A 403 -26.31 0.50 -1.56
C GLN A 403 -26.04 1.64 -0.59
N ASN A 404 -25.55 2.77 -1.08
CA ASN A 404 -25.28 3.93 -0.26
C ASN A 404 -26.57 4.48 0.36
N GLU A 405 -27.67 4.58 -0.38
CA GLU A 405 -28.97 5.02 0.16
C GLU A 405 -29.43 4.13 1.32
N ALA A 406 -29.26 2.81 1.20
CA ALA A 406 -29.60 1.86 2.26
C ALA A 406 -28.69 1.96 3.50
N VAL A 407 -27.50 2.53 3.35
CA VAL A 407 -26.57 2.82 4.46
C VAL A 407 -26.90 4.19 5.06
N LEU A 408 -27.02 5.22 4.24
CA LEU A 408 -27.32 6.60 4.63
C LEU A 408 -28.64 6.72 5.38
N SER A 409 -29.66 5.95 5.00
CA SER A 409 -30.94 5.89 5.73
C SER A 409 -30.85 5.32 7.17
N LYS A 410 -29.68 4.79 7.56
CA LYS A 410 -29.43 4.21 8.88
C LYS A 410 -28.36 4.96 9.69
N LEU A 411 -27.67 5.91 9.06
CA LEU A 411 -26.72 6.82 9.71
C LEU A 411 -27.49 8.05 10.20
#